data_AF-A0A7S2QBD8-F1
#
_entry.id   AF-A0A7S2QBD8-F1
#
_cell.length_a   1.000
_cell.length_b   1.000
_cell.length_c   1.000
_cell.angle_alpha   90.00
_cell.angle_beta   90.00
_cell.angle_gamma   90.00
#
_symmetry.space_group_name_H-M   'P 1'
#
loop_
_entity.id
_entity.type
_entity.pdbx_description
1 polymer ?
#
loop_
_entity_poly.entity_id
_entity_poly.type
_entity_poly.pdbx_seq_one_letter_code
_entity_poly.pdbx_strand_id
1 'polypeptide(L)'
;ALGPPEAITSAAAPLATPATGGGGWLGCLEVAEDCVVSCRRLRLGMLAWETPFVGELAEALQRLGHEVHVFARSGSSQASERSVAGVVRHEVACAARPDFVSQVQAFCTALVAAVAECERGGAFDVLHGHDWLVGPAVAALKRTSGGTRHVAFSLHSTETGRSGSAGGGGGGDQSSRIRAIEAEACRAAN
;
A
#
# COMPACT_ATOMS: atom_id res chain seq x y z
N ALA A 1 -5.18 -38.27 -33.70
CA ALA A 1 -4.51 -38.79 -32.50
C ALA A 1 -3.29 -37.92 -32.24
N LEU A 2 -3.38 -37.02 -31.25
CA LEU A 2 -2.29 -36.15 -30.82
C LEU A 2 -1.62 -36.84 -29.63
N GLY A 3 -0.31 -37.02 -29.70
CA GLY A 3 0.50 -37.64 -28.63
C GLY A 3 0.55 -36.76 -27.36
N PRO A 4 0.93 -37.33 -26.21
CA PRO A 4 0.95 -36.61 -24.94
C PRO A 4 2.06 -35.54 -24.89
N PRO A 5 1.90 -34.47 -24.09
CA PRO A 5 2.90 -33.42 -23.95
C PRO A 5 4.11 -33.89 -23.13
N GLU A 6 5.30 -33.54 -23.59
CA GLU A 6 6.59 -33.81 -22.93
C GLU A 6 6.72 -33.04 -21.61
N ALA A 7 7.16 -33.75 -20.56
CA ALA A 7 7.49 -33.18 -19.27
C ALA A 7 8.89 -32.53 -19.34
N ILE A 8 8.97 -31.21 -19.11
CA ILE A 8 10.24 -30.51 -18.94
C ILE A 8 10.73 -30.76 -17.51
N THR A 9 11.71 -31.64 -17.37
CA THR A 9 12.43 -31.86 -16.10
C THR A 9 13.51 -30.78 -15.95
N SER A 10 13.32 -29.81 -15.07
CA SER A 10 14.39 -28.89 -14.67
C SER A 10 15.21 -29.53 -13.56
N ALA A 11 16.39 -30.07 -13.89
CA ALA A 11 17.37 -30.50 -12.91
C ALA A 11 17.94 -29.26 -12.19
N ALA A 12 17.68 -29.13 -10.89
CA ALA A 12 18.33 -28.14 -10.05
C ALA A 12 19.78 -28.57 -9.80
N ALA A 13 20.75 -27.75 -10.22
CA ALA A 13 22.14 -27.89 -9.82
C ALA A 13 22.29 -27.48 -8.34
N PRO A 14 23.05 -28.20 -7.51
CA PRO A 14 23.27 -27.80 -6.12
C PRO A 14 24.15 -26.54 -6.07
N LEU A 15 23.64 -25.48 -5.44
CA LEU A 15 24.41 -24.26 -5.17
C LEU A 15 25.47 -24.53 -4.09
N ALA A 16 26.67 -24.01 -4.33
CA ALA A 16 27.79 -24.05 -3.40
C ALA A 16 27.50 -23.24 -2.12
N THR A 17 27.78 -23.83 -0.97
CA THR A 17 27.81 -23.14 0.34
C THR A 17 28.97 -22.15 0.43
N PRO A 18 28.76 -20.89 0.83
CA PRO A 18 29.87 -19.97 1.09
C PRO A 18 30.52 -20.28 2.45
N ALA A 19 31.84 -20.11 2.49
CA ALA A 19 32.68 -20.36 3.65
C ALA A 19 32.41 -19.37 4.80
N THR A 20 32.41 -19.89 6.02
CA THR A 20 32.36 -19.11 7.27
C THR A 20 33.71 -18.45 7.53
N GLY A 21 33.75 -17.11 7.56
CA GLY A 21 34.94 -16.35 7.96
C GLY A 21 34.61 -14.92 8.40
N GLY A 22 34.73 -14.65 9.70
CA GLY A 22 35.29 -13.43 10.30
C GLY A 22 34.60 -12.07 10.09
N GLY A 23 33.88 -11.64 11.14
CA GLY A 23 33.60 -10.27 11.61
C GLY A 23 33.92 -9.04 10.74
N GLY A 24 32.89 -8.21 10.51
CA GLY A 24 33.05 -6.82 10.10
C GLY A 24 31.76 -6.22 9.56
N TRP A 25 31.13 -5.35 10.34
CA TRP A 25 30.09 -4.38 10.00
C TRP A 25 29.73 -4.24 8.51
N LEU A 26 28.59 -4.80 8.11
CA LEU A 26 27.88 -4.41 6.89
C LEU A 26 26.42 -4.14 7.27
N GLY A 27 26.01 -2.87 7.14
CA GLY A 27 24.61 -2.51 7.14
C GLY A 27 23.94 -3.24 5.99
N CYS A 28 23.01 -4.14 6.32
CA CYS A 28 22.21 -4.83 5.32
C CYS A 28 21.22 -3.82 4.75
N LEU A 29 21.52 -3.30 3.56
CA LEU A 29 20.51 -2.66 2.73
C LEU A 29 19.66 -3.81 2.17
N GLU A 30 18.64 -4.24 2.91
CA GLU A 30 17.68 -5.24 2.44
C GLU A 30 16.98 -4.66 1.19
N VAL A 31 17.17 -5.33 0.05
CA VAL A 31 16.46 -5.01 -1.19
C VAL A 31 15.11 -5.71 -1.20
N ALA A 32 14.12 -5.18 -1.90
CA ALA A 32 12.77 -5.76 -1.97
C ALA A 32 12.75 -7.24 -2.46
N GLU A 33 13.79 -7.66 -3.21
CA GLU A 33 13.97 -9.06 -3.62
C GLU A 33 14.30 -9.99 -2.44
N ASP A 34 15.00 -9.50 -1.42
CA ASP A 34 15.24 -10.29 -0.21
C ASP A 34 13.90 -10.56 0.48
N CYS A 35 12.98 -9.60 0.61
CA CYS A 35 11.67 -9.83 1.25
C CYS A 35 10.79 -10.90 0.57
N VAL A 36 10.92 -11.08 -0.76
CA VAL A 36 10.17 -12.11 -1.51
C VAL A 36 10.82 -13.50 -1.39
N VAL A 37 12.12 -13.57 -1.03
CA VAL A 37 12.91 -14.81 -0.90
C VAL A 37 13.25 -15.16 0.57
N SER A 38 13.15 -14.20 1.50
CA SER A 38 13.70 -14.21 2.87
C SER A 38 12.86 -14.97 3.90
N CYS A 39 11.61 -15.35 3.57
CA CYS A 39 10.69 -16.02 4.51
C CYS A 39 10.40 -15.22 5.80
N ARG A 40 10.78 -13.93 5.89
CA ARG A 40 10.42 -13.10 7.03
C ARG A 40 8.96 -12.65 6.94
N ARG A 41 8.20 -12.90 8.00
CA ARG A 41 6.84 -12.38 8.14
C ARG A 41 6.90 -10.85 8.27
N LEU A 42 6.41 -10.16 7.23
CA LEU A 42 6.18 -8.71 7.23
C LEU A 42 4.80 -8.36 7.81
N ARG A 43 4.71 -7.14 8.34
CA ARG A 43 3.48 -6.48 8.77
C ARG A 43 3.13 -5.36 7.79
N LEU A 44 2.04 -5.54 7.07
CA LEU A 44 1.66 -4.75 5.90
C LEU A 44 0.39 -3.95 6.20
N GLY A 45 0.43 -2.64 5.97
CA GLY A 45 -0.72 -1.75 6.10
C GLY A 45 -1.20 -1.29 4.73
N MET A 46 -2.33 -1.80 4.26
CA MET A 46 -2.92 -1.44 2.98
C MET A 46 -3.98 -0.36 3.16
N LEU A 47 -3.86 0.75 2.45
CA LEU A 47 -4.74 1.91 2.52
C LEU A 47 -5.56 1.97 1.23
N ALA A 48 -6.88 1.97 1.33
CA ALA A 48 -7.77 2.07 0.17
C ALA A 48 -8.99 2.94 0.47
N TRP A 49 -9.66 3.42 -0.56
CA TRP A 49 -10.98 4.04 -0.40
C TRP A 49 -12.05 3.00 -0.03
N GLU A 50 -12.06 1.87 -0.73
CA GLU A 50 -12.97 0.76 -0.53
C GLU A 50 -12.20 -0.56 -0.49
N THR A 51 -12.65 -1.47 0.37
CA THR A 51 -11.98 -2.76 0.64
C THR A 51 -11.83 -3.67 -0.59
N PRO A 52 -12.80 -3.82 -1.51
CA PRO A 52 -12.71 -4.80 -2.59
C PRO A 52 -11.48 -4.63 -3.48
N PHE A 53 -11.00 -3.40 -3.68
CA PHE A 53 -9.87 -3.11 -4.56
C PHE A 53 -8.53 -3.68 -4.08
N VAL A 54 -8.38 -3.93 -2.78
CA VAL A 54 -7.16 -4.48 -2.18
C VAL A 54 -7.38 -5.85 -1.54
N GLY A 55 -8.61 -6.35 -1.53
CA GLY A 55 -9.00 -7.57 -0.81
C GLY A 55 -8.27 -8.82 -1.28
N GLU A 56 -8.26 -9.08 -2.59
CA GLU A 56 -7.60 -10.28 -3.16
C GLU A 56 -6.09 -10.27 -2.93
N LEU A 57 -5.44 -9.12 -3.10
CA LEU A 57 -4.02 -8.94 -2.82
C LEU A 57 -3.72 -9.13 -1.33
N ALA A 58 -4.55 -8.56 -0.45
CA ALA A 58 -4.39 -8.69 0.99
C ALA A 58 -4.48 -10.16 1.43
N GLU A 59 -5.47 -10.89 0.92
CA GLU A 59 -5.65 -12.31 1.22
C GLU A 59 -4.53 -13.17 0.61
N ALA A 60 -4.01 -12.82 -0.56
CA ALA A 60 -2.84 -13.48 -1.14
C ALA A 60 -1.58 -13.29 -0.29
N LEU A 61 -1.31 -12.06 0.17
CA LEU A 61 -0.19 -11.75 1.07
C LEU A 61 -0.35 -12.46 2.43
N GLN A 62 -1.57 -12.53 2.94
CA GLN A 62 -1.88 -13.30 4.16
C GLN A 62 -1.57 -14.79 3.97
N ARG A 63 -1.95 -15.39 2.84
CA ARG A 63 -1.64 -16.79 2.51
C ARG A 63 -0.14 -17.07 2.40
N LEU A 64 0.65 -16.05 2.04
CA LEU A 64 2.12 -16.11 2.04
C LEU A 64 2.74 -15.97 3.44
N GLY A 65 1.92 -15.82 4.49
CA GLY A 65 2.35 -15.78 5.88
C GLY A 65 2.60 -14.38 6.44
N HIS A 66 2.23 -13.33 5.71
CA HIS A 66 2.35 -11.94 6.18
C HIS A 66 1.18 -11.54 7.09
N GLU A 67 1.43 -10.61 7.99
CA GLU A 67 0.38 -9.93 8.74
C GLU A 67 -0.15 -8.76 7.93
N VAL A 68 -1.45 -8.77 7.62
CA VAL A 68 -2.03 -7.78 6.70
C VAL A 68 -3.18 -7.06 7.37
N HIS A 69 -3.08 -5.74 7.38
CA HIS A 69 -4.12 -4.83 7.84
C HIS A 69 -4.61 -4.02 6.63
N VAL A 70 -5.92 -3.98 6.43
CA VAL A 70 -6.56 -3.18 5.38
C VAL A 70 -7.35 -2.07 6.05
N PHE A 71 -7.02 -0.82 5.74
CA PHE A 71 -7.76 0.35 6.18
C PHE A 71 -8.56 0.90 5.00
N ALA A 72 -9.88 0.95 5.16
CA ALA A 72 -10.80 1.42 4.13
C ALA A 72 -11.86 2.34 4.73
N ARG A 73 -12.52 3.15 3.90
CA ARG A 73 -13.60 4.02 4.37
C ARG A 73 -14.79 3.18 4.83
N SER A 74 -15.34 3.50 6.00
CA SER A 74 -16.62 2.92 6.41
C SER A 74 -17.75 3.45 5.53
N GLY A 75 -18.66 2.56 5.15
CA GLY A 75 -19.96 2.94 4.58
C GLY A 75 -20.94 3.50 5.63
N SER A 76 -20.61 3.41 6.91
CA SER A 76 -21.43 3.85 8.04
C SER A 76 -20.81 5.05 8.78
N SER A 77 -21.53 5.60 9.76
CA SER A 77 -21.00 6.63 10.66
C SER A 77 -20.15 6.08 11.80
N GLN A 78 -19.98 4.76 11.90
CA GLN A 78 -19.24 4.08 12.94
C GLN A 78 -17.98 3.45 12.35
N ALA A 79 -16.86 3.56 13.08
CA ALA A 79 -15.69 2.77 12.76
C ALA A 79 -15.92 1.32 13.18
N SER A 80 -15.35 0.36 12.46
CA SER A 80 -15.44 -1.06 12.80
C SER A 80 -14.13 -1.78 12.49
N GLU A 81 -13.88 -2.87 13.20
CA GLU A 81 -12.76 -3.76 12.91
C GLU A 81 -13.29 -5.18 12.76
N ARG A 82 -12.81 -5.90 11.75
CA ARG A 82 -13.16 -7.30 11.54
C ARG A 82 -12.00 -8.08 10.94
N SER A 83 -11.80 -9.32 11.40
CA SER A 83 -10.90 -10.26 10.74
C SER A 83 -11.68 -11.09 9.72
N VAL A 84 -11.18 -11.17 8.49
CA VAL A 84 -11.73 -12.00 7.42
C VAL A 84 -10.59 -12.64 6.65
N ALA A 85 -10.60 -13.97 6.55
CA ALA A 85 -9.52 -14.75 5.92
C ALA A 85 -8.12 -14.39 6.46
N GLY A 86 -8.01 -14.14 7.78
CA GLY A 86 -6.76 -13.77 8.45
C GLY A 86 -6.30 -12.32 8.23
N VAL A 87 -6.98 -11.54 7.39
CA VAL A 87 -6.72 -10.11 7.17
C VAL A 87 -7.53 -9.30 8.16
N VAL A 88 -6.89 -8.35 8.86
CA VAL A 88 -7.58 -7.42 9.76
C VAL A 88 -8.06 -6.22 8.96
N ARG A 89 -9.38 -5.99 8.90
CA ARG A 89 -10.01 -4.89 8.17
C ARG A 89 -10.47 -3.83 9.14
N HIS A 90 -9.97 -2.62 8.94
CA HIS A 90 -10.29 -1.41 9.68
C HIS A 90 -11.19 -0.54 8.81
N GLU A 91 -12.46 -0.47 9.15
CA GLU A 91 -13.40 0.47 8.55
C GLU A 91 -13.30 1.81 9.26
N VAL A 92 -12.76 2.81 8.58
CA VAL A 92 -12.49 4.13 9.12
C VAL A 92 -13.66 5.05 8.79
N ALA A 93 -14.37 5.49 9.84
CA ALA A 93 -15.42 6.49 9.69
C ALA A 93 -14.82 7.89 9.50
N CYS A 94 -15.45 8.70 8.66
CA CYS A 94 -15.10 10.11 8.49
C CYS A 94 -16.37 10.95 8.29
N ALA A 95 -16.32 12.21 8.71
CA ALA A 95 -17.45 13.12 8.58
C ALA A 95 -17.75 13.40 7.10
N ALA A 96 -19.03 13.57 6.78
CA ALA A 96 -19.47 13.97 5.45
C ALA A 96 -18.97 15.38 5.13
N ARG A 97 -18.54 15.62 3.88
CA ARG A 97 -18.03 16.90 3.39
C ARG A 97 -18.78 17.37 2.13
N PRO A 98 -18.83 18.69 1.87
CA PRO A 98 -19.66 19.25 0.81
C PRO A 98 -19.17 18.93 -0.62
N ASP A 99 -17.87 18.69 -0.81
CA ASP A 99 -17.30 18.26 -2.08
C ASP A 99 -16.46 16.99 -1.92
N PHE A 100 -16.36 16.23 -3.02
CA PHE A 100 -15.72 14.92 -3.03
C PHE A 100 -14.23 14.98 -2.64
N VAL A 101 -13.49 16.00 -3.10
CA VAL A 101 -12.07 16.11 -2.74
C VAL A 101 -11.91 16.49 -1.27
N SER A 102 -12.77 17.35 -0.72
CA SER A 102 -12.80 17.58 0.74
C SER A 102 -13.19 16.33 1.53
N GLN A 103 -14.06 15.47 0.98
CA GLN A 103 -14.39 14.17 1.58
C GLN A 103 -13.15 13.26 1.63
N VAL A 104 -12.39 13.22 0.55
CA VAL A 104 -11.11 12.50 0.47
C VAL A 104 -10.11 13.01 1.51
N GLN A 105 -10.00 14.33 1.69
CA GLN A 105 -9.13 14.91 2.70
C GLN A 105 -9.57 14.56 4.13
N ALA A 106 -10.87 14.65 4.43
CA ALA A 106 -11.41 14.28 5.74
C ALA A 106 -11.19 12.79 6.05
N PHE A 107 -11.40 11.93 5.05
CA PHE A 107 -11.09 10.51 5.14
C PHE A 107 -9.61 10.28 5.41
N CYS A 108 -8.71 10.93 4.66
CA CYS A 108 -7.26 10.77 4.85
C CYS A 108 -6.79 11.19 6.24
N THR A 109 -7.35 12.25 6.82
CA THR A 109 -7.05 12.65 8.21
C THR A 109 -7.45 11.56 9.21
N ALA A 110 -8.64 10.99 9.06
CA ALA A 110 -9.10 9.89 9.91
C ALA A 110 -8.25 8.62 9.70
N LEU A 111 -7.86 8.35 8.45
CA LEU A 111 -7.03 7.23 8.05
C LEU A 111 -5.64 7.28 8.69
N VAL A 112 -5.00 8.46 8.69
CA VAL A 112 -3.71 8.68 9.36
C VAL A 112 -3.82 8.37 10.86
N ALA A 113 -4.89 8.81 11.51
CA ALA A 113 -5.12 8.53 12.93
C ALA A 113 -5.34 7.03 13.20
N ALA A 114 -6.12 6.36 12.36
CA ALA A 114 -6.36 4.92 12.47
C ALA A 114 -5.08 4.10 12.30
N VAL A 115 -4.23 4.45 11.33
CA VAL A 115 -2.91 3.82 11.14
C VAL A 115 -2.03 4.04 12.36
N ALA A 116 -1.95 5.28 12.86
CA ALA A 116 -1.12 5.59 14.03
C ALA A 116 -1.59 4.85 15.29
N GLU A 117 -2.90 4.70 15.50
CA GLU A 117 -3.45 3.91 16.61
C GLU A 117 -3.10 2.43 16.48
N CYS A 118 -3.24 1.86 15.28
CA CYS A 118 -2.86 0.47 15.01
C CYS A 118 -1.35 0.25 15.20
N GLU A 119 -0.53 1.25 14.86
CA GLU A 119 0.93 1.19 15.03
C GLU A 119 1.38 1.20 16.49
N ARG A 120 0.50 1.48 17.46
CA ARG A 120 0.78 1.26 18.89
C ARG A 120 1.02 -0.22 19.23
N GLY A 121 0.47 -1.13 18.42
CA GLY A 121 0.73 -2.58 18.48
C GLY A 121 2.00 -3.02 17.75
N GLY A 122 2.73 -2.09 17.11
CA GLY A 122 3.94 -2.33 16.31
C GLY A 122 3.94 -1.52 15.02
N ALA A 123 5.08 -1.13 14.48
CA ALA A 123 5.11 -0.42 13.20
C ALA A 123 4.73 -1.35 12.02
N PHE A 124 4.20 -0.77 10.94
CA PHE A 124 4.13 -1.49 9.66
C PHE A 124 5.50 -1.46 8.98
N ASP A 125 5.93 -2.60 8.46
CA ASP A 125 7.16 -2.69 7.65
C ASP A 125 6.96 -1.95 6.33
N VAL A 126 5.78 -2.10 5.71
CA VAL A 126 5.40 -1.42 4.46
C VAL A 126 3.96 -0.93 4.54
N LEU A 127 3.75 0.32 4.10
CA LEU A 127 2.41 0.80 3.77
C LEU A 127 2.16 0.77 2.27
N HIS A 128 1.02 0.25 1.84
CA HIS A 128 0.59 0.28 0.44
C HIS A 128 -0.60 1.22 0.29
N GLY A 129 -0.38 2.39 -0.32
CA GLY A 129 -1.45 3.29 -0.74
C GLY A 129 -2.05 2.90 -2.09
N HIS A 130 -3.34 2.61 -2.11
CA HIS A 130 -4.07 2.24 -3.32
C HIS A 130 -4.95 3.39 -3.84
N ASP A 131 -4.57 3.90 -5.00
CA ASP A 131 -5.17 4.99 -5.76
C ASP A 131 -5.04 6.39 -5.11
N TRP A 132 -5.35 7.43 -5.87
CA TRP A 132 -5.18 8.83 -5.46
C TRP A 132 -6.02 9.21 -4.22
N LEU A 133 -7.12 8.50 -3.97
CA LEU A 133 -8.04 8.73 -2.86
C LEU A 133 -7.39 8.57 -1.47
N VAL A 134 -6.26 7.86 -1.38
CA VAL A 134 -5.45 7.76 -0.14
C VAL A 134 -4.12 8.50 -0.23
N GLY A 135 -3.85 9.16 -1.36
CA GLY A 135 -2.62 9.90 -1.60
C GLY A 135 -2.27 10.92 -0.51
N PRO A 136 -3.23 11.73 0.00
CA PRO A 136 -2.94 12.68 1.07
C PRO A 136 -2.52 11.98 2.38
N ALA A 137 -3.10 10.82 2.70
CA ALA A 137 -2.72 10.03 3.87
C ALA A 137 -1.31 9.44 3.70
N VAL A 138 -0.98 8.91 2.52
CA VAL A 138 0.36 8.42 2.18
C VAL A 138 1.41 9.51 2.38
N ALA A 139 1.18 10.70 1.81
CA ALA A 139 2.09 11.83 1.95
C ALA A 139 2.24 12.27 3.41
N ALA A 140 1.13 12.30 4.17
CA ALA A 140 1.17 12.63 5.59
C ALA A 140 1.99 11.62 6.40
N LEU A 141 1.76 10.31 6.23
CA LEU A 141 2.46 9.25 6.97
C LEU A 141 3.95 9.20 6.65
N LYS A 142 4.33 9.42 5.38
CA LYS A 142 5.74 9.55 4.99
C LYS A 142 6.37 10.76 5.67
N ARG A 143 5.72 11.94 5.62
CA ARG A 143 6.22 13.17 6.25
C ARG A 143 6.36 13.05 7.77
N THR A 144 5.37 12.50 8.47
CA THR A 144 5.43 12.34 9.94
C THR A 144 6.49 11.35 10.38
N SER A 145 6.89 10.41 9.53
CA SER A 145 8.03 9.51 9.77
C SER A 145 9.41 10.12 9.44
N GLY A 146 9.48 11.41 9.09
CA GLY A 146 10.72 12.04 8.63
C GLY A 146 11.25 11.47 7.31
N GLY A 147 10.38 10.86 6.49
CA GLY A 147 10.73 10.24 5.21
C GLY A 147 11.21 8.78 5.30
N THR A 148 11.33 8.20 6.49
CA THR A 148 11.91 6.86 6.69
C THR A 148 10.95 5.71 6.39
N ARG A 149 9.63 5.95 6.38
CA ARG A 149 8.62 4.91 6.14
C ARG A 149 8.71 4.32 4.72
N HIS A 150 8.71 3.00 4.60
CA HIS A 150 8.59 2.32 3.31
C HIS A 150 7.13 2.37 2.83
N VAL A 151 6.94 2.86 1.60
CA VAL A 151 5.63 3.08 1.01
C VAL A 151 5.63 2.54 -0.41
N ALA A 152 4.67 1.67 -0.71
CA ALA A 152 4.27 1.35 -2.07
C ALA A 152 3.04 2.18 -2.43
N PHE A 153 2.99 2.75 -3.64
CA PHE A 153 1.83 3.50 -4.11
C PHE A 153 1.44 3.03 -5.50
N SER A 154 0.17 2.64 -5.68
CA SER A 154 -0.35 2.14 -6.96
C SER A 154 -1.51 3.00 -7.43
N LEU A 155 -1.49 3.43 -8.69
CA LEU A 155 -2.58 4.16 -9.35
C LEU A 155 -3.18 3.28 -10.46
N HIS A 156 -4.50 3.24 -10.57
CA HIS A 156 -5.16 2.59 -11.71
C HIS A 156 -4.96 3.38 -13.00
N SER A 157 -5.01 4.69 -12.89
CA SER A 157 -4.81 5.64 -13.97
C SER A 157 -4.45 7.01 -13.37
N THR A 158 -3.84 7.87 -14.18
CA THR A 158 -3.62 9.27 -13.80
C THR A 158 -4.81 10.13 -14.26
N GLU A 159 -5.05 11.23 -13.57
CA GLU A 159 -6.07 12.20 -13.96
C GLU A 159 -5.78 12.79 -15.34
N THR A 160 -4.50 12.99 -15.67
CA THR A 160 -4.10 13.38 -17.03
C THR A 160 -4.48 12.32 -18.06
N GLY A 161 -4.41 11.03 -17.73
CA GLY A 161 -4.85 9.95 -18.61
C GLY A 161 -6.37 9.87 -18.78
N ARG A 162 -7.15 10.22 -17.75
CA ARG A 162 -8.62 10.22 -17.79
C ARG A 162 -9.21 11.45 -18.49
N SER A 163 -8.69 12.63 -18.18
CA SER A 163 -9.30 13.91 -18.51
C SER A 163 -8.46 14.78 -19.45
N GLY A 164 -7.26 14.30 -19.84
CA GLY A 164 -6.30 15.06 -20.63
C GLY A 164 -5.51 16.10 -19.82
N SER A 165 -4.46 16.65 -20.41
CA SER A 165 -3.69 17.76 -19.84
C SER A 165 -4.34 19.12 -20.10
N ALA A 166 -5.32 19.20 -21.00
CA ALA A 166 -6.02 20.42 -21.39
C ALA A 166 -7.11 20.81 -20.38
N GLY A 167 -6.74 20.99 -19.11
CA GLY A 167 -7.55 21.77 -18.17
C GLY A 167 -7.26 23.24 -18.42
N GLY A 168 -8.21 23.99 -18.96
CA GLY A 168 -8.03 25.41 -19.25
C GLY A 168 -7.71 26.20 -18.00
N GLY A 169 -6.44 26.63 -17.85
CA GLY A 169 -5.95 27.89 -17.25
C GLY A 169 -6.39 28.35 -15.84
N GLY A 170 -7.40 27.74 -15.21
CA GLY A 170 -7.91 28.14 -13.91
C GLY A 170 -7.48 27.14 -12.85
N GLY A 171 -6.61 27.55 -11.93
CA GLY A 171 -6.14 26.75 -10.80
C GLY A 171 -7.21 26.39 -9.74
N GLY A 172 -8.45 26.16 -10.16
CA GLY A 172 -9.60 25.87 -9.31
C GLY A 172 -10.48 24.70 -9.78
N ASP A 173 -10.15 24.00 -10.87
CA ASP A 173 -10.91 22.83 -11.29
C ASP A 173 -10.57 21.57 -10.46
N GLN A 174 -11.52 20.63 -10.35
CA GLN A 174 -11.34 19.40 -9.56
C GLN A 174 -10.16 18.55 -10.07
N SER A 175 -9.95 18.50 -11.38
CA SER A 175 -8.87 17.74 -12.01
C SER A 175 -7.48 18.24 -11.62
N SER A 176 -7.28 19.56 -11.46
CA SER A 176 -6.02 20.14 -10.98
C SER A 176 -5.70 19.70 -9.55
N ARG A 177 -6.72 19.63 -8.68
CA ARG A 177 -6.58 19.14 -7.30
C ARG A 177 -6.22 17.65 -7.27
N ILE A 178 -6.84 16.83 -8.11
CA ILE A 178 -6.53 15.40 -8.22
C ILE A 178 -5.11 15.18 -8.72
N ARG A 179 -4.69 15.90 -9.78
CA ARG A 179 -3.31 15.86 -10.30
C ARG A 179 -2.28 16.22 -9.23
N ALA A 180 -2.57 17.24 -8.43
CA ALA A 180 -1.68 17.64 -7.33
C ALA A 180 -1.55 16.52 -6.28
N ILE A 181 -2.66 15.85 -5.92
CA ILE A 181 -2.67 14.71 -5.00
C ILE A 181 -1.87 13.53 -5.58
N GLU A 182 -2.12 13.14 -6.84
CA GLU A 182 -1.38 12.07 -7.52
C GLU A 182 0.13 12.35 -7.51
N ALA A 183 0.53 13.57 -7.87
CA ALA A 183 1.93 13.97 -7.92
C ALA A 183 2.60 14.04 -6.54
N GLU A 184 1.89 14.48 -5.50
CA GLU A 184 2.41 14.49 -4.12
C GLU A 184 2.58 13.06 -3.60
N ALA A 185 1.59 12.19 -3.80
CA ALA A 185 1.64 10.81 -3.35
C ALA A 185 2.77 10.02 -4.04
N CYS A 186 2.95 10.18 -5.35
CA CYS A 186 4.05 9.55 -6.08
C CYS A 186 5.43 10.02 -5.56
N ARG A 187 5.57 11.32 -5.26
CA ARG A 187 6.81 11.86 -4.69
C ARG A 187 7.07 11.35 -3.27
N ALA A 188 6.02 11.11 -2.48
CA ALA A 188 6.15 10.59 -1.13
C ALA A 188 6.47 9.08 -1.11
N ALA A 189 6.15 8.34 -2.16
CA ALA A 189 6.47 6.91 -2.25
C ALA A 189 7.92 6.64 -2.70
N ASN A 190 8.55 7.59 -3.43
CA ASN A 190 9.96 7.56 -3.82
C ASN A 190 10.88 8.09 -2.71
#